data_AF-A0A932C363-F1
#
_entry.id   AF-A0A932C363-F1
#
_cell.length_a   1.000
_cell.length_b   1.000
_cell.length_c   1.000
_cell.angle_alpha   90.00
_cell.angle_beta   90.00
_cell.angle_gamma   90.00
#
_symmetry.space_group_name_H-M   'P 1'
#
loop_
_entity.id
_entity.type
_entity.pdbx_description
1 polymer ?
#
loop_
_entity_poly.entity_id
_entity_poly.type
_entity_poly.pdbx_seq_one_letter_code
_entity_poly.pdbx_strand_id
1 'polypeptide(L)'
;MTDAATTTLSSKGQVVIPESIRARLDLQPGARFVVLADRDVVIFKLLAPPARKEINAIAARARALAKRSGMHPRDVAAATQRVRRKK
;
A
#
# COMPACT_ATOMS: atom_id res chain seq x y z
N MET A 1 20.01 5.13 -21.41
CA MET A 1 20.77 3.87 -21.25
C MET A 1 20.31 3.20 -19.97
N THR A 2 20.12 1.88 -19.96
CA THR A 2 19.80 1.10 -18.77
C THR A 2 21.05 1.04 -17.90
N ASP A 3 21.14 1.96 -16.95
CA ASP A 3 22.21 1.95 -15.96
C ASP A 3 21.97 0.77 -15.02
N ALA A 4 22.78 -0.27 -15.15
CA ALA A 4 22.71 -1.47 -14.34
C ALA A 4 23.86 -1.43 -13.34
N ALA A 5 23.53 -1.57 -12.05
CA ALA A 5 24.50 -1.60 -10.98
C ALA A 5 24.31 -2.88 -10.16
N THR A 6 25.41 -3.47 -9.72
CA THR A 6 25.42 -4.67 -8.88
C THR A 6 25.46 -4.31 -7.41
N THR A 7 24.88 -5.15 -6.58
CA THR A 7 24.83 -5.00 -5.12
C THR A 7 24.86 -6.39 -4.50
N THR A 8 25.31 -6.50 -3.25
CA THR A 8 25.45 -7.78 -2.57
C THR A 8 24.34 -8.00 -1.55
N LEU A 9 23.96 -9.26 -1.34
CA LEU A 9 23.06 -9.66 -0.28
C LEU A 9 23.84 -9.72 1.03
N SER A 10 23.45 -8.91 2.02
CA SER A 10 24.05 -8.97 3.35
C SER A 10 23.67 -10.26 4.08
N SER A 11 24.39 -10.60 5.15
CA SER A 11 24.06 -11.74 6.01
C SER A 11 22.68 -11.65 6.67
N LYS A 12 22.12 -10.44 6.75
CA LYS A 12 20.76 -10.18 7.27
C LYS A 12 19.71 -10.19 6.15
N GLY A 13 20.08 -10.57 4.94
CA GLY A 13 19.18 -10.60 3.78
C GLY A 13 18.85 -9.22 3.22
N GLN A 14 19.68 -8.20 3.48
CA GLN A 14 19.45 -6.84 3.00
C GLN A 14 20.23 -6.60 1.70
N VAL A 15 19.63 -5.85 0.79
CA VAL A 15 20.26 -5.41 -0.46
C VAL A 15 20.26 -3.89 -0.50
N VAL A 16 21.40 -3.29 -0.86
CA VAL A 16 21.51 -1.84 -1.01
C VAL A 16 21.07 -1.46 -2.42
N ILE A 17 20.12 -0.52 -2.53
CA ILE A 17 19.76 0.08 -3.83
C ILE A 17 20.82 1.15 -4.18
N PRO A 18 21.55 1.01 -5.30
CA PRO A 18 22.58 1.95 -5.71
C PRO A 18 22.05 3.38 -5.88
N GLU A 19 22.90 4.37 -5.63
CA GLU A 19 22.53 5.80 -5.68
C GLU A 19 21.95 6.23 -7.03
N SER A 20 22.54 5.80 -8.15
CA SER A 20 22.04 6.12 -9.50
C SER A 20 20.59 5.65 -9.71
N ILE A 21 20.25 4.46 -9.19
CA ILE A 21 18.89 3.91 -9.26
C ILE A 21 17.95 4.67 -8.33
N ARG A 22 18.39 5.03 -7.11
CA ARG A 22 17.59 5.83 -6.15
C ARG A 22 17.24 7.19 -6.73
N ALA A 23 18.21 7.90 -7.30
CA ALA A 23 18.00 9.23 -7.89
C ALA A 23 17.05 9.17 -9.10
N ARG A 24 17.23 8.18 -9.99
CA ARG A 24 16.39 8.03 -11.19
C ARG A 24 14.93 7.72 -10.85
N LEU A 25 14.70 6.93 -9.81
CA LEU A 25 13.35 6.50 -9.39
C LEU A 25 12.76 7.40 -8.30
N ASP A 26 13.44 8.49 -7.92
CA ASP A 26 13.06 9.40 -6.83
C ASP A 26 12.68 8.65 -5.54
N LEU A 27 13.51 7.66 -5.17
CA LEU A 27 13.26 6.83 -4.00
C LEU A 27 13.63 7.59 -2.73
N GLN A 28 12.63 7.84 -1.91
CA GLN A 28 12.79 8.49 -0.61
C GLN A 28 12.90 7.46 0.53
N PRO A 29 13.61 7.77 1.63
CA PRO A 29 13.59 6.95 2.83
C PRO A 29 12.16 6.64 3.29
N GLY A 30 11.88 5.38 3.62
CA GLY A 30 10.53 4.93 3.99
C GLY A 30 9.62 4.56 2.80
N ALA A 31 10.12 4.64 1.56
CA ALA A 31 9.42 4.07 0.41
C ALA A 31 9.08 2.59 0.64
N ARG A 32 7.84 2.21 0.29
CA ARG A 32 7.35 0.84 0.41
C ARG A 32 7.29 0.20 -0.96
N PHE A 33 7.54 -1.10 -1.03
CA PHE A 33 7.50 -1.86 -2.26
C PHE A 33 6.58 -3.06 -2.10
N VAL A 34 5.89 -3.42 -3.19
CA VAL A 34 5.44 -4.79 -3.39
C VAL A 34 6.65 -5.56 -3.92
N VAL A 35 7.03 -6.62 -3.21
CA VAL A 35 8.15 -7.50 -3.59
C VAL A 35 7.56 -8.76 -4.22
N LEU A 36 7.97 -9.05 -5.45
CA LEU A 36 7.57 -10.22 -6.21
C LEU A 36 8.83 -10.99 -6.60
N ALA A 37 8.75 -12.31 -6.65
CA ALA A 37 9.81 -13.16 -7.16
C ALA A 37 9.26 -14.08 -8.25
N ASP A 38 9.95 -14.15 -9.39
CA ASP A 38 9.72 -15.12 -10.46
C ASP A 38 11.07 -15.64 -10.96
N ARG A 39 11.27 -16.96 -10.91
CA ARG A 39 12.52 -17.64 -11.28
C ARG A 39 13.75 -17.00 -10.63
N ASP A 40 14.59 -16.33 -11.41
CA ASP A 40 15.84 -15.67 -11.03
C ASP A 40 15.70 -14.15 -10.88
N VAL A 41 14.47 -13.63 -10.91
CA VAL A 41 14.18 -12.19 -10.85
C VAL A 41 13.42 -11.84 -9.58
N VAL A 42 13.91 -10.81 -8.88
CA VAL A 42 13.16 -10.13 -7.81
C VAL A 42 12.74 -8.75 -8.31
N ILE A 43 11.43 -8.48 -8.26
CA ILE A 43 10.84 -7.22 -8.71
C ILE A 43 10.40 -6.42 -7.48
N PHE A 44 10.92 -5.20 -7.36
CA PHE A 44 10.48 -4.21 -6.38
C PHE A 44 9.58 -3.18 -7.07
N LYS A 45 8.26 -3.32 -6.90
CA LYS A 45 7.31 -2.35 -7.44
C LYS A 45 6.98 -1.30 -6.38
N LEU A 46 7.29 -0.03 -6.66
CA LEU A 46 6.99 1.08 -5.74
C LEU A 46 5.50 1.14 -5.42
N LEU A 47 5.16 1.17 -4.14
CA LEU A 47 3.80 1.28 -3.65
C LEU A 47 3.47 2.74 -3.39
N ALA A 48 2.86 3.39 -4.38
CA ALA A 48 2.33 4.73 -4.22
C ALA A 48 1.03 4.69 -3.38
N PRO A 49 0.82 5.64 -2.46
CA PRO A 49 -0.50 5.80 -1.85
C PRO A 49 -1.53 6.13 -2.95
N PRO A 50 -2.77 5.61 -2.84
CA PRO A 50 -3.81 5.97 -3.80
C PRO A 50 -4.03 7.48 -3.82
N ALA A 51 -4.35 8.02 -4.99
CA ALA A 51 -4.53 9.46 -5.12
C ALA A 51 -5.67 9.93 -4.20
N ARG A 52 -5.52 11.07 -3.52
CA ARG A 52 -6.57 11.63 -2.64
C ARG A 52 -7.93 11.71 -3.33
N LYS A 53 -7.92 12.02 -4.63
CA LYS A 53 -9.13 12.08 -5.49
C LYS A 53 -9.84 10.73 -5.58
N GLU A 54 -9.10 9.63 -5.72
CA GLU A 54 -9.65 8.27 -5.79
C GLU A 54 -10.26 7.87 -4.44
N ILE A 55 -9.55 8.15 -3.34
CA ILE A 55 -10.07 7.92 -1.98
C ILE A 55 -11.38 8.68 -1.76
N ASN A 56 -11.42 9.96 -2.16
CA ASN A 56 -12.61 10.79 -2.03
C ASN A 56 -13.78 10.26 -2.87
N ALA A 57 -13.51 9.78 -4.10
CA ALA A 57 -14.53 9.19 -4.96
C ALA A 57 -15.13 7.92 -4.35
N ILE A 58 -14.30 7.04 -3.79
CA ILE A 58 -14.75 5.84 -3.08
C ILE A 58 -15.58 6.22 -1.84
N ALA A 59 -15.10 7.17 -1.04
CA ALA A 59 -15.82 7.63 0.15
C ALA A 59 -17.17 8.26 -0.20
N ALA A 60 -17.26 9.04 -1.28
CA ALA A 60 -18.52 9.63 -1.76
C ALA A 60 -19.53 8.55 -2.16
N ARG A 61 -19.09 7.52 -2.91
CA ARG A 61 -19.94 6.38 -3.28
C ARG A 61 -20.44 5.62 -2.06
N ALA A 62 -19.57 5.36 -1.08
CA ALA A 62 -19.94 4.69 0.17
C ALA A 62 -21.00 5.48 0.96
N ARG A 63 -20.84 6.80 1.08
CA ARG A 63 -21.84 7.67 1.74
C ARG A 63 -23.19 7.67 1.02
N ALA A 64 -23.19 7.71 -0.32
CA ALA A 64 -24.43 7.65 -1.10
C ALA A 64 -25.16 6.31 -0.91
N LEU A 65 -24.44 5.20 -0.87
CA LEU A 65 -25.00 3.88 -0.56
C LEU A 65 -25.57 3.83 0.86
N ALA A 66 -24.81 4.29 1.86
CA ALA A 66 -25.27 4.33 3.25
C ALA A 66 -26.58 5.13 3.40
N LYS A 67 -26.67 6.29 2.74
CA LYS A 67 -27.89 7.12 2.74
C LYS A 67 -29.07 6.39 2.10
N ARG A 68 -28.88 5.74 0.96
CA ARG A 68 -29.95 4.97 0.28
C ARG A 68 -30.40 3.76 1.09
N SER A 69 -29.49 3.13 1.81
CA SER A 69 -29.79 1.97 2.67
C SER A 69 -30.38 2.36 4.03
N GLY A 70 -30.58 3.66 4.31
CA GLY A 70 -31.06 4.15 5.61
C GLY A 70 -30.08 3.91 6.77
N MET A 71 -28.81 3.64 6.48
CA MET A 71 -27.80 3.31 7.48
C MET A 71 -27.44 4.55 8.30
N HIS A 72 -27.45 4.40 9.62
CA HIS A 72 -27.23 5.44 10.60
C HIS A 72 -26.01 5.12 11.49
N PRO A 73 -25.33 6.11 12.08
CA PRO A 73 -24.15 5.86 12.92
C PRO A 73 -24.39 4.89 14.10
N ARG A 74 -25.61 4.86 14.65
CA ARG A 74 -26.02 3.90 15.70
C ARG A 74 -25.93 2.44 15.25
N ASP A 75 -26.12 2.16 13.96
CA ASP A 75 -26.11 0.80 13.42
C ASP A 75 -24.69 0.21 13.47
N VAL A 76 -23.68 1.07 13.28
CA VAL A 76 -22.26 0.70 13.40
C VAL A 76 -21.91 0.38 14.86
N ALA A 77 -22.37 1.21 15.80
CA ALA A 77 -22.15 0.98 17.23
C ALA A 77 -22.79 -0.34 17.70
N ALA A 78 -24.04 -0.59 17.30
CA ALA A 78 -24.76 -1.82 17.61
C ALA A 78 -24.07 -3.06 17.00
N ALA A 79 -23.61 -2.97 15.75
CA ALA A 79 -22.86 -4.06 15.10
C ALA A 79 -21.55 -4.37 15.83
N THR A 80 -20.79 -3.35 16.21
CA THR A 80 -19.52 -3.50 16.93
C THR A 80 -19.72 -4.13 18.30
N GLN A 81 -20.74 -3.68 19.05
CA GLN A 81 -21.08 -4.22 20.36
C GLN A 81 -21.48 -5.70 20.28
N ARG A 82 -22.28 -6.07 19.28
CA ARG A 82 -22.71 -7.46 19.03
C ARG A 82 -21.54 -8.40 18.77
N VAL A 83 -20.52 -7.97 18.02
CA VAL A 83 -19.31 -8.78 17.78
C VAL A 83 -18.48 -8.89 19.06
N ARG A 84 -18.30 -7.79 19.80
CA ARG A 84 -17.53 -7.80 21.06
C ARG A 84 -18.15 -8.67 22.15
N ARG A 85 -19.48 -8.74 22.23
CA ARG A 85 -20.22 -9.60 23.18
C ARG A 85 -20.16 -11.10 22.85
N LYS A 86 -19.73 -11.47 21.64
CA LYS A 86 -19.56 -12.87 21.20
C LYS A 86 -18.16 -13.42 21.48
N LYS A 87 -17.24 -12.59 21.98
CA LYS A 87 -15.98 -13.01 22.60
C LYS A 87 -16.21 -13.18 24.09
#